data_AF-A0A7S2DLL7-F1
#
_entry.id   AF-A0A7S2DLL7-F1
#
_cell.length_a   1.000
_cell.length_b   1.000
_cell.length_c   1.000
_cell.angle_alpha   90.00
_cell.angle_beta   90.00
_cell.angle_gamma   90.00
#
_symmetry.space_group_name_H-M   'P 1'
#
loop_
_entity.id
_entity.type
_entity.pdbx_description
1 polymer ?
#
loop_
_entity_poly.entity_id
_entity_poly.type
_entity_poly.pdbx_seq_one_letter_code
_entity_poly.pdbx_strand_id
1 'polypeptide(L)'
;TLAPIFRAIGNDGFYVESGAFTGEQHSNTLVLEKRGWKGLLIEPAPNMLRKLKTKHRKAHLFEGALSPTGSREQVGFSGWSIEDRRWKKDKKKKVKDDAYKVVAEPLAPLLETLHQKTVDFWSLDIEGFE
;
A
#
# COMPACT_ATOMS: atom_id res chain seq x y z
N THR A 1 -17.82 -10.42 9.17
CA THR A 1 -16.65 -9.62 9.64
C THR A 1 -15.48 -10.56 9.85
N LEU A 2 -14.23 -10.10 9.74
CA LEU A 2 -13.03 -10.95 9.99
C LEU A 2 -12.63 -11.02 11.48
N ALA A 3 -13.43 -10.42 12.38
CA ALA A 3 -13.09 -10.27 13.78
C ALA A 3 -12.78 -11.59 14.52
N PRO A 4 -13.49 -12.71 14.29
CA PRO A 4 -13.14 -13.98 14.94
C PRO A 4 -11.76 -14.51 14.55
N ILE A 5 -11.36 -14.36 13.28
CA ILE A 5 -10.06 -14.81 12.76
C ILE A 5 -8.94 -14.00 13.40
N PHE A 6 -9.08 -12.67 13.43
CA PHE A 6 -8.07 -11.80 14.03
C PHE A 6 -7.93 -12.01 15.55
N ARG A 7 -9.02 -12.38 16.24
CA ARG A 7 -8.94 -12.76 17.66
C ARG A 7 -8.18 -14.06 17.89
N ALA A 8 -8.32 -15.03 16.99
CA ALA A 8 -7.60 -16.31 17.09
C ALA A 8 -6.08 -16.14 16.92
N ILE A 9 -5.66 -15.19 16.06
CA ILE A 9 -4.24 -14.88 15.83
C ILE A 9 -3.65 -14.02 16.96
N GLY A 10 -4.47 -13.26 17.69
CA GLY A 10 -4.03 -12.46 18.83
C GLY A 10 -3.36 -11.15 18.40
N ASN A 11 -2.32 -10.72 19.11
CA ASN A 11 -1.65 -9.43 18.88
C ASN A 11 -0.33 -9.55 18.09
N ASP A 12 0.13 -10.76 17.82
CA ASP A 12 1.45 -11.03 17.21
C ASP A 12 1.39 -11.27 15.70
N GLY A 13 0.26 -10.95 15.07
CA GLY A 13 0.11 -11.12 13.63
C GLY A 13 0.92 -10.10 12.81
N PHE A 14 1.17 -10.46 11.56
CA PHE A 14 1.81 -9.61 10.57
C PHE A 14 0.90 -9.37 9.38
N TYR A 15 0.72 -8.10 9.01
CA TYR A 15 -0.08 -7.74 7.84
C TYR A 15 0.75 -7.16 6.69
N VAL A 16 0.20 -7.27 5.48
CA VAL A 16 0.66 -6.53 4.30
C VAL A 16 -0.50 -5.69 3.77
N GLU A 17 -0.25 -4.41 3.48
CA GLU A 17 -1.20 -3.52 2.81
C GLU A 17 -0.56 -2.99 1.53
N SER A 18 -1.03 -3.48 0.39
CA SER A 18 -0.63 -2.98 -0.93
C SER A 18 -1.66 -1.99 -1.44
N GLY A 19 -1.23 -0.74 -1.68
CA GLY A 19 -2.10 0.41 -1.89
C GLY A 19 -2.33 1.20 -0.60
N ALA A 20 -1.28 1.41 0.21
CA ALA A 20 -1.42 2.04 1.53
C ALA A 20 -1.86 3.52 1.50
N PHE A 21 -1.82 4.16 0.33
CA PHE A 21 -2.40 5.47 0.09
C PHE A 21 -1.85 6.53 1.05
N THR A 22 -2.72 7.24 1.78
CA THR A 22 -2.30 8.25 2.77
C THR A 22 -1.85 7.65 4.10
N GLY A 23 -1.88 6.33 4.25
CA GLY A 23 -1.48 5.60 5.46
C GLY A 23 -2.51 5.59 6.59
N GLU A 24 -3.58 6.38 6.53
CA GLU A 24 -4.62 6.37 7.58
C GLU A 24 -6.02 6.43 6.99
N GLN A 25 -6.24 7.33 6.04
CA GLN A 25 -7.52 7.44 5.37
C GLN A 25 -7.73 6.19 4.52
N HIS A 26 -8.85 5.50 4.75
CA HIS A 26 -9.19 4.23 4.08
C HIS A 26 -8.22 3.07 4.35
N SER A 27 -7.34 3.18 5.36
CA SER A 27 -6.43 2.07 5.68
C SER A 27 -7.20 0.88 6.26
N ASN A 28 -6.96 -0.29 5.68
CA ASN A 28 -7.54 -1.55 6.14
C ASN A 28 -6.76 -2.15 7.31
N THR A 29 -5.53 -1.71 7.56
CA THR A 29 -4.62 -2.31 8.54
C THR A 29 -4.29 -1.44 9.74
N LEU A 30 -4.67 -0.15 9.73
CA LEU A 30 -4.44 0.76 10.88
C LEU A 30 -5.00 0.20 12.19
N VAL A 31 -6.16 -0.45 12.13
CA VAL A 31 -6.77 -1.10 13.30
C VAL A 31 -5.97 -2.29 13.81
N LEU A 32 -5.28 -3.02 12.93
CA LEU A 32 -4.41 -4.14 13.30
C LEU A 32 -3.12 -3.63 13.94
N GLU A 33 -2.51 -2.58 13.37
CA GLU A 33 -1.35 -1.92 13.98
C GLU A 33 -1.64 -1.42 15.40
N LYS A 34 -2.80 -0.80 15.61
CA LYS A 34 -3.25 -0.35 16.94
C LYS A 34 -3.48 -1.48 17.93
N ARG A 35 -3.67 -2.72 17.45
CA ARG A 35 -3.78 -3.94 18.28
C ARG A 35 -2.44 -4.61 18.54
N GLY A 36 -1.33 -4.05 18.04
CA GLY A 36 0.01 -4.58 18.26
C GLY A 36 0.59 -5.35 17.08
N TRP A 37 -0.19 -5.57 16.01
CA TRP A 37 0.32 -6.26 14.83
C TRP A 37 1.43 -5.45 14.16
N LYS A 38 2.43 -6.18 13.67
CA LYS A 38 3.46 -5.62 12.78
C LYS A 38 2.94 -5.66 11.35
N GLY A 39 3.56 -4.89 10.46
CA GLY A 39 3.20 -5.01 9.06
C GLY A 39 4.08 -4.24 8.10
N LEU A 40 3.74 -4.41 6.83
CA LEU A 40 4.39 -3.79 5.68
C LEU A 40 3.35 -3.03 4.86
N LEU A 41 3.57 -1.73 4.68
CA LEU A 41 2.82 -0.86 3.79
C LEU A 41 3.56 -0.73 2.46
N ILE A 42 2.83 -0.80 1.35
CA ILE A 42 3.38 -0.69 0.00
C ILE A 42 2.59 0.41 -0.72
N GLU A 43 3.30 1.44 -1.18
CA GLU A 43 2.68 2.57 -1.88
C GLU A 43 3.63 3.11 -2.96
N PRO A 44 3.24 3.09 -4.25
CA PRO A 44 4.08 3.59 -5.33
C PRO A 44 3.94 5.09 -5.57
N ALA A 45 2.83 5.75 -5.22
CA ALA A 45 2.55 7.11 -5.65
C ALA A 45 3.30 8.17 -4.82
N PRO A 46 4.19 9.00 -5.42
CA PRO A 46 5.01 9.95 -4.67
C PRO A 46 4.21 10.99 -3.86
N ASN A 47 3.06 11.41 -4.38
CA ASN A 47 2.15 12.33 -3.70
C ASN A 47 1.49 11.68 -2.48
N MET A 48 1.20 10.37 -2.52
CA MET A 48 0.64 9.61 -1.42
C MET A 48 1.69 9.27 -0.37
N LEU A 49 2.87 8.81 -0.81
CA LEU A 49 4.03 8.58 0.05
C LEU A 49 4.37 9.78 0.92
N ARG A 50 4.32 11.01 0.36
CA ARG A 50 4.55 12.23 1.13
C ARG A 50 3.54 12.38 2.27
N LYS A 51 2.27 12.07 2.03
CA LYS A 51 1.21 12.13 3.06
C LYS A 51 1.33 10.97 4.05
N LEU A 52 1.66 9.77 3.58
CA LEU A 52 1.83 8.58 4.40
C LEU A 52 2.96 8.78 5.42
N LYS A 53 4.10 9.31 4.97
CA LYS A 53 5.28 9.54 5.85
C LYS A 53 4.99 10.50 6.99
N THR A 54 4.09 11.47 6.84
CA THR A 54 3.71 12.39 7.94
C THR A 54 2.84 11.72 9.01
N LYS A 55 2.35 10.50 8.75
CA LYS A 55 1.52 9.74 9.70
C LYS A 55 2.34 8.97 10.73
N HIS A 56 3.64 8.76 10.47
CA HIS A 56 4.53 8.03 11.36
C HIS A 56 3.95 6.66 11.78
N ARG A 57 3.34 5.94 10.83
CA ARG A 57 2.89 4.56 11.01
C ARG A 57 4.04 3.70 11.53
N LYS A 58 3.75 2.76 12.43
CA LYS A 58 4.77 1.87 13.01
C LYS A 58 5.18 0.74 12.05
N ALA A 59 4.37 0.48 11.03
CA ALA A 59 4.66 -0.47 9.98
C ALA A 59 5.94 -0.14 9.20
N HIS A 60 6.55 -1.17 8.62
CA HIS A 60 7.55 -1.00 7.56
C HIS A 60 6.90 -0.38 6.33
N LEU A 61 7.68 0.37 5.55
CA LEU A 61 7.21 1.02 4.32
C LEU A 61 8.12 0.62 3.16
N PHE A 62 7.51 0.13 2.08
CA PHE A 62 8.15 -0.04 0.79
C PHE A 62 7.60 1.00 -0.20
N GLU A 63 8.49 1.86 -0.68
CA GLU A 63 8.18 2.96 -1.62
C GLU A 63 8.27 2.46 -3.07
N GLY A 64 7.28 1.67 -3.46
CA GLY A 64 7.25 1.02 -4.76
C GLY A 64 5.99 0.20 -4.96
N ALA A 65 6.02 -0.70 -5.94
CA ALA A 65 4.93 -1.61 -6.25
C ALA A 65 5.33 -3.08 -5.98
N LEU A 66 4.35 -3.98 -5.97
CA LEU A 66 4.63 -5.41 -5.97
C LEU A 66 4.82 -5.92 -7.40
N SER A 67 5.87 -6.70 -7.63
CA SER A 67 6.03 -7.41 -8.91
C SER A 67 5.36 -8.78 -8.85
N PRO A 68 4.54 -9.16 -9.86
CA PRO A 68 3.98 -10.49 -9.97
C PRO A 68 4.94 -11.50 -10.62
N THR A 69 6.07 -11.06 -11.20
CA THR A 69 6.93 -11.91 -12.05
C THR A 69 8.02 -12.66 -11.30
N GLY A 70 8.06 -12.50 -9.97
CA GLY A 70 9.13 -13.06 -9.13
C GLY A 70 10.50 -12.38 -9.34
N SER A 71 10.55 -11.27 -10.11
CA SER A 71 11.76 -10.50 -10.35
C SER A 71 11.55 -9.02 -10.10
N ARG A 72 12.62 -8.30 -9.75
CA ARG A 72 12.58 -6.85 -9.61
C ARG A 72 12.48 -6.18 -10.98
N GLU A 73 11.57 -5.23 -11.13
CA GLU A 73 11.35 -4.53 -12.39
C GLU A 73 11.05 -3.04 -12.21
N GLN A 74 11.06 -2.28 -13.31
CA GLN A 74 10.61 -0.88 -13.33
C GLN A 74 9.26 -0.80 -14.01
N VAL A 75 8.27 -0.27 -13.30
CA VAL A 75 6.90 -0.09 -13.79
C VAL A 75 6.57 1.39 -13.89
N GLY A 76 5.83 1.76 -14.93
CA GLY A 76 5.33 3.12 -15.14
C GLY A 76 3.89 3.26 -14.66
N PHE A 77 3.62 4.30 -13.89
CA PHE A 77 2.27 4.69 -13.46
C PHE A 77 1.91 6.03 -14.11
N SER A 78 0.65 6.17 -14.53
CA SER A 78 0.05 7.48 -14.79
C SER A 78 -0.45 8.06 -13.47
N GLY A 79 -0.31 9.37 -13.28
CA GLY A 79 -0.61 10.02 -12.01
C GLY A 79 -2.09 9.90 -11.63
N TRP A 80 -2.43 8.96 -10.74
CA TRP A 80 -3.76 8.91 -10.14
C TRP A 80 -3.96 10.14 -9.24
N SER A 81 -4.57 11.19 -9.77
CA SER A 81 -5.06 12.29 -8.97
C SER A 81 -6.43 11.91 -8.39
N ILE A 82 -6.52 11.85 -7.07
CA ILE A 82 -7.77 11.56 -6.32
C ILE A 82 -8.87 12.57 -6.64
N GLU A 83 -8.52 13.74 -7.15
CA GLU A 83 -9.47 14.76 -7.61
C GLU A 83 -10.28 14.32 -8.84
N ASP A 84 -9.76 13.39 -9.66
CA ASP A 84 -10.37 13.06 -10.95
C ASP A 84 -11.65 12.21 -10.83
N ARG A 85 -11.88 11.56 -9.67
CA ARG A 85 -13.12 10.79 -9.42
C ARG A 85 -14.26 11.64 -8.84
N ARG A 86 -14.00 12.85 -8.31
CA ARG A 86 -15.03 13.68 -7.64
C ARG A 86 -15.61 14.82 -8.48
N TRP A 87 -15.10 15.09 -9.68
CA TRP A 87 -15.61 16.22 -10.47
C TRP A 87 -15.61 15.98 -11.98
N LYS A 88 -16.36 14.97 -12.46
CA LYS A 88 -16.87 15.01 -13.84
C LYS A 88 -18.13 15.88 -13.91
N LYS A 89 -17.94 17.20 -13.80
CA LYS A 89 -18.83 18.24 -14.34
C LYS A 89 -18.14 19.60 -14.21
N ASP A 90 -17.01 19.79 -14.89
CA ASP A 90 -16.74 21.02 -15.66
C ASP A 90 -15.28 21.13 -16.14
N LYS A 91 -15.16 21.28 -17.47
CA LYS A 91 -14.16 22.05 -18.22
C LYS A 91 -12.67 21.91 -17.88
N LYS A 92 -11.97 21.21 -18.78
CA LYS A 92 -10.66 21.57 -19.37
C LYS A 92 -9.65 22.24 -18.42
N LYS A 93 -9.09 21.48 -17.47
CA LYS A 93 -7.70 21.65 -17.08
C LYS A 93 -7.01 20.32 -17.31
N LYS A 94 -6.11 20.26 -18.31
CA LYS A 94 -5.16 19.15 -18.41
C LYS A 94 -4.23 19.29 -17.21
N VAL A 95 -4.59 18.67 -16.08
CA VAL A 95 -3.60 18.37 -15.05
C VAL A 95 -2.57 17.48 -15.76
N LYS A 96 -1.30 17.86 -15.73
CA LYS A 96 -0.26 17.02 -16.29
C LYS A 96 -0.31 15.71 -15.51
N ASP A 97 -0.72 14.64 -16.18
CA ASP A 97 -0.44 13.29 -15.74
C ASP A 97 1.07 13.14 -15.77
N ASP A 98 1.75 13.53 -14.69
CA ASP A 98 3.17 13.30 -14.54
C ASP A 98 3.33 11.80 -14.31
N ALA A 99 3.45 11.07 -15.42
CA ALA A 99 3.78 9.67 -15.41
C ALA A 99 5.09 9.49 -14.64
N TYR A 100 5.10 8.57 -13.69
CA TYR A 100 6.27 8.31 -12.87
C TYR A 100 6.62 6.82 -12.93
N LYS A 101 7.90 6.51 -12.78
CA LYS A 101 8.39 5.14 -12.72
C LYS A 101 8.75 4.80 -11.30
N VAL A 102 8.43 3.59 -10.88
CA VAL A 102 8.85 3.05 -9.59
C VAL A 102 9.45 1.66 -9.77
N VAL A 103 10.19 1.25 -8.76
CA VAL A 103 10.58 -0.16 -8.63
C VAL A 103 9.36 -0.97 -8.21
N ALA A 104 9.14 -2.09 -8.89
CA ALA A 104 8.32 -3.17 -8.40
C ALA A 104 9.22 -4.31 -7.90
N GLU A 105 8.96 -4.79 -6.69
CA GLU A 105 9.71 -5.87 -6.04
C GLU A 105 8.75 -7.01 -5.71
N PRO A 106 9.13 -8.30 -5.89
CA PRO A 106 8.30 -9.40 -5.42
C PRO A 106 8.14 -9.34 -3.90
N LEU A 107 7.03 -9.84 -3.37
CA LEU A 107 6.76 -9.79 -1.93
C LEU A 107 7.79 -10.59 -1.11
N ALA A 108 8.25 -11.73 -1.63
CA ALA A 108 9.16 -12.62 -0.89
C ALA A 108 10.48 -11.95 -0.46
N PRO A 109 11.26 -11.30 -1.35
CA PRO A 109 12.46 -10.53 -0.96
C PRO A 109 12.19 -9.42 0.07
N LEU A 110 11.04 -8.75 0.00
CA LEU A 110 10.64 -7.75 0.97
C LEU A 110 10.44 -8.39 2.35
N LEU A 111 9.73 -9.50 2.42
CA LEU A 111 9.51 -10.24 3.68
C LEU A 111 10.82 -10.80 4.25
N GLU A 112 11.70 -11.32 3.39
CA GLU A 112 13.03 -11.81 3.80
C GLU A 112 13.87 -10.72 4.46
N THR A 113 13.86 -9.51 3.91
CA THR A 113 14.55 -8.33 4.47
C THR A 113 14.01 -7.96 5.85
N LEU A 114 12.73 -8.22 6.10
CA LEU A 114 12.07 -7.98 7.39
C LEU A 114 12.16 -9.17 8.35
N HIS A 115 12.89 -10.23 7.95
CA HIS A 115 12.93 -11.51 8.66
C HIS A 115 11.55 -12.12 8.92
N GLN A 116 10.58 -11.82 8.06
CA GLN A 116 9.21 -12.27 8.18
C GLN A 116 8.96 -13.45 7.24
N LYS A 117 8.35 -14.51 7.78
CA LYS A 117 8.07 -15.76 7.03
C LYS A 117 6.60 -15.93 6.67
N THR A 118 5.69 -15.28 7.40
CA THR A 118 4.25 -15.45 7.26
C THR A 118 3.56 -14.11 7.09
N VAL A 119 2.45 -14.10 6.35
CA VAL A 119 1.53 -12.96 6.29
C VAL A 119 0.19 -13.46 6.79
N ASP A 120 -0.26 -12.93 7.92
CA ASP A 120 -1.49 -13.33 8.59
C ASP A 120 -2.72 -12.61 8.02
N PHE A 121 -2.49 -11.44 7.42
CA PHE A 121 -3.51 -10.69 6.70
C PHE A 121 -2.89 -9.90 5.55
N TRP A 122 -3.42 -10.04 4.35
CA TRP A 122 -3.01 -9.22 3.20
C TRP A 122 -4.23 -8.44 2.69
N SER A 123 -4.17 -7.12 2.81
CA SER A 123 -5.07 -6.20 2.11
C SER A 123 -4.50 -5.90 0.72
N LEU A 124 -5.10 -6.48 -0.31
CA LEU A 124 -4.80 -6.19 -1.71
C LEU A 124 -5.81 -5.16 -2.24
N ASP A 125 -5.37 -3.90 -2.38
CA ASP A 125 -6.18 -2.83 -2.97
C ASP A 125 -5.36 -2.15 -4.08
N ILE A 126 -5.34 -2.79 -5.24
CA ILE A 126 -4.63 -2.30 -6.43
C ILE A 126 -5.65 -1.69 -7.39
N GLU A 127 -5.89 -0.38 -7.30
CA GLU A 127 -6.77 0.29 -8.25
C GLU A 127 -6.21 0.15 -9.69
N GLY A 128 -6.78 -0.75 -10.49
CA GLY A 128 -6.64 -0.77 -11.95
C GLY A 128 -5.76 -1.85 -12.60
N PHE A 129 -5.20 -2.80 -11.85
CA PHE A 129 -4.41 -3.92 -12.39
C PHE A 129 -4.66 -5.23 -11.62
N GLU A 130 -5.93 -5.56 -11.38
CA GLU A 130 -6.33 -6.93 -10.97
C GLU A 130 -6.16 -7.94 -12.12
#